data_AF-A0A968GF07-F1
#
_entry.id   AF-A0A968GF07-F1
#
_cell.length_a   1.000
_cell.length_b   1.000
_cell.length_c   1.000
_cell.angle_alpha   90.00
_cell.angle_beta   90.00
_cell.angle_gamma   90.00
#
_symmetry.space_group_name_H-M   'P 1'
#
loop_
_entity.id
_entity.type
_entity.pdbx_description
1 polymer ?
#
loop_
_entity_poly.entity_id
_entity_poly.type
_entity_poly.pdbx_seq_one_letter_code
_entity_poly.pdbx_strand_id
1 'polypeptide(L)'
;MELVIILGVALGSYALHDTAQLYVASWLKRRVNGKRVGFPADITSYFNLQRIGLTIFWGLGWSSEFHFLYRDASQFRWGRLGVMLLHLFSPIFYLVMALFWFYIGYYLSILPDFIRTFFIGNLSYFNLSMVILMLIPIPPLSMGRLLFSYYTKVGMELKLRQLEFYGNLLLVGIILASQLFHIEIIPFDTLRQETLILLQKIGLLKI
;
A
#
# COMPACT_ATOMS: atom_id res chain seq x y z
N MET A 1 -17.98 16.62 -5.60
CA MET A 1 -16.77 16.68 -6.45
C MET A 1 -15.55 16.14 -5.70
N GLU A 2 -15.31 16.59 -4.47
CA GLU A 2 -14.20 16.15 -3.60
C GLU A 2 -14.12 14.63 -3.39
N LEU A 3 -15.24 13.96 -3.08
CA LEU A 3 -15.29 12.50 -2.92
C LEU A 3 -14.79 11.74 -4.16
N VAL A 4 -15.15 12.20 -5.36
CA VAL A 4 -14.74 11.58 -6.62
C VAL A 4 -13.23 11.68 -6.81
N ILE A 5 -12.64 12.80 -6.40
CA ILE A 5 -11.20 13.02 -6.47
C ILE A 5 -10.48 12.12 -5.47
N ILE A 6 -10.93 12.07 -4.21
CA ILE A 6 -10.36 11.20 -3.18
C ILE A 6 -10.40 9.74 -3.62
N LEU A 7 -11.54 9.29 -4.16
CA LEU A 7 -11.69 7.94 -4.70
C LEU A 7 -10.74 7.71 -5.89
N GLY A 8 -10.66 8.66 -6.83
CA GLY A 8 -9.76 8.56 -7.98
C GLY A 8 -8.28 8.48 -7.58
N VAL A 9 -7.87 9.29 -6.60
CA VAL A 9 -6.52 9.31 -6.03
C VAL A 9 -6.19 7.98 -5.34
N ALA A 10 -7.11 7.48 -4.51
CA ALA A 10 -6.94 6.21 -3.83
C ALA A 10 -6.83 5.06 -4.83
N LEU A 11 -7.77 4.98 -5.79
CA LEU A 11 -7.79 3.94 -6.82
C LEU A 11 -6.53 3.96 -7.69
N GLY A 12 -6.09 5.14 -8.14
CA GLY A 12 -4.87 5.27 -8.93
C GLY A 12 -3.63 4.82 -8.17
N SER A 13 -3.52 5.21 -6.89
CA SER A 13 -2.41 4.79 -6.02
C SER A 13 -2.41 3.28 -5.77
N TYR A 14 -3.57 2.68 -5.48
CA TYR A 14 -3.70 1.23 -5.30
C TYR A 14 -3.37 0.45 -6.56
N ALA A 15 -3.87 0.89 -7.72
CA ALA A 15 -3.61 0.22 -8.99
C ALA A 15 -2.11 0.21 -9.33
N LEU A 16 -1.41 1.34 -9.09
CA LEU A 16 0.03 1.43 -9.29
C LEU A 16 0.80 0.55 -8.31
N HIS A 17 0.44 0.61 -7.03
CA HIS A 17 1.04 -0.24 -6.00
C HIS A 17 0.89 -1.73 -6.30
N ASP A 18 -0.33 -2.20 -6.60
CA ASP A 18 -0.61 -3.61 -6.82
C ASP A 18 0.10 -4.12 -8.09
N THR A 19 0.11 -3.30 -9.15
CA THR A 19 0.85 -3.61 -10.38
C THR A 19 2.36 -3.74 -10.10
N ALA A 20 2.92 -2.79 -9.35
CA ALA A 20 4.34 -2.83 -8.99
C ALA A 20 4.66 -4.02 -8.09
N GLN A 21 3.80 -4.34 -7.12
CA GLN A 21 3.97 -5.47 -6.23
C GLN A 21 3.90 -6.80 -6.98
N LEU A 22 2.98 -6.96 -7.94
CA LEU A 22 2.92 -8.12 -8.83
C LEU A 22 4.18 -8.24 -9.69
N TYR A 23 4.65 -7.12 -10.24
CA TYR A 23 5.90 -7.10 -11.00
C TYR A 23 7.09 -7.56 -10.16
N VAL A 24 7.26 -7.02 -8.95
CA VAL A 24 8.35 -7.40 -8.03
C VAL A 24 8.20 -8.86 -7.58
N ALA A 25 6.99 -9.31 -7.23
CA ALA A 25 6.73 -10.70 -6.89
C ALA A 25 7.14 -11.64 -8.04
N SER A 26 6.80 -11.28 -9.28
CA SER A 26 7.16 -12.05 -10.48
C SER A 26 8.67 -12.13 -10.70
N TRP A 27 9.42 -11.09 -10.33
CA TRP A 27 10.87 -11.04 -10.41
C TRP A 27 11.55 -11.85 -9.30
N LEU A 28 10.97 -11.83 -8.10
CA LEU A 28 11.46 -12.57 -6.93
C LEU A 28 11.15 -14.08 -6.99
N LYS A 29 10.24 -14.53 -7.85
CA LYS A 29 9.94 -15.95 -8.04
C LYS A 29 11.10 -16.73 -8.67
N ARG A 30 11.28 -17.96 -8.22
CA ARG A 30 12.27 -18.92 -8.71
C ARG A 30 11.92 -19.32 -10.15
N ARG A 31 12.96 -19.49 -10.97
CA ARG A 31 12.82 -20.09 -12.30
C ARG A 31 13.10 -21.59 -12.20
N VAL A 32 12.25 -22.40 -12.81
CA VAL A 32 12.46 -23.84 -13.02
C VAL A 32 12.46 -24.07 -14.52
N ASN A 33 13.53 -24.65 -15.05
CA ASN A 33 13.73 -24.89 -16.50
C ASN A 33 13.51 -23.62 -17.35
N GLY A 34 14.05 -22.48 -16.89
CA GLY A 34 13.93 -21.20 -17.59
C GLY A 34 12.56 -20.51 -17.49
N LYS A 35 11.51 -21.22 -17.01
CA LYS A 35 10.16 -20.69 -16.83
C LYS A 35 9.93 -20.21 -15.39
N ARG A 36 9.22 -19.10 -15.23
CA ARG A 36 8.79 -18.62 -13.89
C ARG A 36 7.69 -19.54 -13.37
N VAL A 37 7.86 -20.08 -12.16
CA VAL A 37 6.90 -21.04 -11.58
C VAL A 37 5.63 -20.31 -11.11
N GLY A 38 4.47 -20.69 -11.64
CA GLY A 38 3.17 -20.30 -11.09
C GLY A 38 2.83 -18.81 -11.20
N PHE A 39 3.14 -18.17 -12.32
CA PHE A 39 2.55 -16.87 -12.68
C PHE A 39 1.54 -17.13 -13.80
N PRO A 40 0.26 -16.74 -13.68
CA PRO A 40 -0.60 -16.67 -14.85
C PRO A 40 0.06 -15.71 -15.84
N ALA A 41 0.04 -16.05 -17.13
CA ALA A 41 0.68 -15.23 -18.17
C ALA A 41 0.07 -13.82 -18.31
N ASP A 42 -1.02 -13.54 -17.57
CA ASP A 42 -1.88 -12.39 -17.78
C ASP A 42 -2.01 -11.52 -16.52
N ILE A 43 -1.33 -10.38 -16.53
CA ILE A 43 -1.39 -9.34 -15.49
C ILE A 43 -2.82 -8.74 -15.42
N THR A 44 -3.58 -8.80 -16.51
CA THR A 44 -4.95 -8.24 -16.57
C THR A 44 -5.95 -9.06 -15.76
N SER A 45 -5.68 -10.35 -15.51
CA SER A 45 -6.51 -11.18 -14.63
C SER A 45 -6.52 -10.70 -13.16
N TYR A 46 -5.53 -9.88 -12.77
CA TYR A 46 -5.45 -9.25 -11.46
C TYR A 46 -6.11 -7.86 -11.39
N PHE A 47 -6.44 -7.25 -12.53
CA PHE A 47 -7.27 -6.05 -12.65
C PHE A 47 -8.75 -6.43 -12.50
N ASN A 48 -9.14 -6.83 -11.30
CA ASN A 48 -10.52 -7.24 -11.05
C ASN A 48 -11.39 -6.00 -10.74
N LEU A 49 -12.29 -5.65 -11.66
CA LEU A 49 -13.32 -4.62 -11.48
C LEU A 49 -14.17 -4.85 -10.22
N GLN A 50 -14.34 -6.10 -9.77
CA GLN A 50 -14.98 -6.40 -8.49
C GLN A 50 -14.13 -5.98 -7.28
N ARG A 51 -12.78 -6.05 -7.36
CA ARG A 51 -11.90 -5.52 -6.31
C ARG A 51 -11.97 -4.00 -6.26
N ILE A 52 -11.90 -3.35 -7.41
CA ILE A 52 -12.13 -1.90 -7.52
C ILE A 52 -13.52 -1.56 -6.94
N GLY A 53 -14.55 -2.35 -7.25
CA GLY A 53 -15.89 -2.23 -6.66
C GLY A 53 -15.93 -2.41 -5.14
N LEU A 54 -15.25 -3.40 -4.57
CA LEU A 54 -15.18 -3.62 -3.11
C LEU A 54 -14.40 -2.50 -2.40
N THR A 55 -13.35 -1.98 -3.04
CA THR A 55 -12.63 -0.78 -2.57
C THR A 55 -13.53 0.46 -2.62
N ILE A 56 -14.32 0.63 -3.70
CA ILE A 56 -15.21 1.79 -3.90
C ILE A 56 -16.43 1.75 -2.96
N PHE A 57 -17.10 0.61 -2.83
CA PHE A 57 -18.38 0.51 -2.14
C PHE A 57 -18.26 0.11 -0.67
N TRP A 58 -17.18 -0.55 -0.27
CA TRP A 58 -16.98 -0.99 1.12
C TRP A 58 -15.67 -0.51 1.75
N GLY A 59 -14.81 0.24 1.03
CA GLY A 59 -13.51 0.66 1.56
C GLY A 59 -12.53 -0.51 1.80
N LEU A 60 -12.87 -1.69 1.30
CA LEU A 60 -12.11 -2.93 1.50
C LEU A 60 -11.30 -3.23 0.25
N GLY A 61 -10.28 -2.39 -0.01
CA GLY A 61 -9.27 -2.68 -1.03
C GLY A 61 -8.38 -3.79 -0.52
N TRP A 62 -8.67 -5.03 -0.92
CA TRP A 62 -8.02 -6.18 -0.31
C TRP A 62 -7.53 -7.20 -1.35
N SER A 63 -6.21 -7.28 -1.50
CA SER A 63 -5.52 -8.28 -2.32
C SER A 63 -5.50 -9.63 -1.61
N SER A 64 -6.61 -10.36 -1.73
CA SER A 64 -6.80 -11.72 -1.19
C SER A 64 -5.86 -12.78 -1.77
N GLU A 65 -5.10 -12.48 -2.83
CA GLU A 65 -4.30 -13.52 -3.49
C GLU A 65 -2.89 -13.64 -2.94
N PHE A 66 -2.34 -12.67 -2.21
CA PHE A 66 -1.00 -12.89 -1.63
C PHE A 66 -0.97 -13.97 -0.55
N HIS A 67 -2.13 -14.49 -0.12
CA HIS A 67 -2.21 -15.71 0.68
C HIS A 67 -1.49 -16.92 0.03
N PHE A 68 -1.36 -16.97 -1.32
CA PHE A 68 -0.60 -18.04 -1.98
C PHE A 68 0.93 -17.87 -1.88
N LEU A 69 1.45 -16.65 -1.66
CA LEU A 69 2.89 -16.40 -1.55
C LEU A 69 3.47 -16.84 -0.20
N TYR A 70 2.65 -16.95 0.85
CA TYR A 70 3.06 -17.50 2.15
C TYR A 70 3.12 -19.01 2.18
N ARG A 71 2.25 -19.67 1.40
CA ARG A 71 2.05 -21.12 1.44
C ARG A 71 3.29 -21.90 1.01
N ASP A 72 4.08 -21.29 0.14
CA ASP A 72 5.23 -21.95 -0.43
C ASP A 72 6.35 -20.94 -0.73
N ALA A 73 7.03 -20.50 0.34
CA ALA A 73 8.23 -19.68 0.22
C ALA A 73 9.29 -20.32 -0.69
N SER A 74 9.25 -21.65 -0.92
CA SER A 74 10.16 -22.34 -1.84
C SER A 74 10.02 -21.89 -3.30
N GLN A 75 8.89 -21.24 -3.65
CA GLN A 75 8.66 -20.66 -4.97
C GLN A 75 9.44 -19.36 -5.20
N PHE A 76 10.09 -18.80 -4.18
CA PHE A 76 10.91 -17.59 -4.29
C PHE A 76 12.40 -17.90 -4.41
N ARG A 77 13.14 -17.07 -5.14
CA ARG A 77 14.59 -17.22 -5.38
C ARG A 77 15.40 -17.28 -4.08
N TRP A 78 14.91 -16.64 -3.03
CA TRP A 78 15.56 -16.58 -1.71
C TRP A 78 14.68 -17.11 -0.58
N GLY A 79 13.72 -17.98 -0.89
CA GLY A 79 12.83 -18.52 0.13
C GLY A 79 12.05 -17.42 0.86
N ARG A 80 12.10 -17.47 2.19
CA ARG A 80 11.45 -16.49 3.08
C ARG A 80 12.00 -15.07 2.94
N LEU A 81 13.29 -14.90 2.64
CA LEU A 81 13.86 -13.57 2.41
C LEU A 81 13.21 -12.90 1.19
N GLY A 82 12.86 -13.68 0.15
CA GLY A 82 12.11 -13.17 -1.00
C GLY A 82 10.72 -12.66 -0.59
N VAL A 83 10.04 -13.37 0.30
CA VAL A 83 8.73 -12.94 0.85
C VAL A 83 8.88 -11.68 1.71
N MET A 84 9.90 -11.61 2.57
CA MET A 84 10.18 -10.42 3.37
C MET A 84 10.45 -9.19 2.51
N LEU A 85 11.30 -9.31 1.49
CA LEU A 85 11.61 -8.23 0.56
C LEU A 85 10.37 -7.76 -0.19
N LEU A 86 9.48 -8.68 -0.57
CA LEU A 86 8.22 -8.33 -1.21
C LEU A 86 7.30 -7.52 -0.29
N HIS A 87 7.26 -7.83 1.01
CA HIS A 87 6.49 -7.04 1.98
C HIS A 87 7.12 -5.70 2.29
N LEU A 88 8.44 -5.63 2.37
CA LEU A 88 9.16 -4.37 2.57
C LEU A 88 9.03 -3.44 1.35
N PHE A 89 8.93 -4.00 0.15
CA PHE A 89 8.73 -3.22 -1.07
C PHE A 89 7.48 -2.35 -1.02
N SER A 90 6.41 -2.82 -0.39
CA SER A 90 5.11 -2.15 -0.33
C SER A 90 5.19 -0.73 0.32
N PRO A 91 5.63 -0.56 1.59
CA PRO A 91 5.80 0.77 2.18
C PRO A 91 6.87 1.60 1.45
N ILE A 92 7.94 0.98 0.92
CA ILE A 92 8.96 1.70 0.15
C ILE A 92 8.36 2.28 -1.14
N PHE A 93 7.52 1.52 -1.85
CA PHE A 93 6.90 1.96 -3.09
C PHE A 93 5.95 3.14 -2.84
N TYR A 94 5.14 3.08 -1.78
CA TYR A 94 4.31 4.21 -1.38
C TYR A 94 5.15 5.44 -1.00
N LEU A 95 6.30 5.26 -0.35
CA LEU A 95 7.19 6.37 -0.03
C LEU A 95 7.77 7.00 -1.31
N VAL A 96 8.24 6.18 -2.25
CA VAL A 96 8.75 6.66 -3.54
C VAL A 96 7.65 7.40 -4.32
N MET A 97 6.43 6.86 -4.35
CA MET A 97 5.28 7.51 -4.98
C MET A 97 4.93 8.82 -4.30
N ALA A 98 4.92 8.87 -2.97
CA ALA A 98 4.66 10.10 -2.22
C ALA A 98 5.66 11.21 -2.56
N LEU A 99 6.96 10.86 -2.59
CA LEU A 99 8.04 11.78 -2.96
C LEU A 99 7.99 12.18 -4.44
N PHE A 100 7.67 11.25 -5.33
CA PHE A 100 7.53 11.52 -6.76
C PHE A 100 6.41 12.52 -7.03
N TRP A 101 5.23 12.28 -6.46
CA TRP A 101 4.11 13.21 -6.59
C TRP A 101 4.38 14.54 -5.91
N PHE A 102 5.04 14.54 -4.75
CA PHE A 102 5.48 15.79 -4.10
C PHE A 102 6.40 16.59 -5.03
N TYR A 103 7.38 15.93 -5.65
CA TYR A 103 8.31 16.58 -6.55
C TYR A 103 7.60 17.18 -7.77
N ILE A 104 6.68 16.45 -8.39
CA ILE A 104 5.86 16.96 -9.50
C ILE A 104 5.00 18.14 -9.03
N GLY A 105 4.32 18.00 -7.89
CA GLY A 105 3.43 19.01 -7.37
C GLY A 105 4.14 20.29 -6.94
N TYR A 106 5.42 20.21 -6.60
CA TYR A 106 6.15 21.36 -6.07
C TYR A 106 7.11 22.00 -7.08
N TYR A 107 7.86 21.19 -7.84
CA TYR A 107 8.91 21.68 -8.73
C TYR A 107 8.50 21.80 -10.20
N LEU A 108 7.47 21.08 -10.64
CA LEU A 108 6.98 21.14 -12.01
C LEU A 108 5.82 22.14 -12.12
N SER A 109 6.16 23.41 -12.31
CA SER A 109 5.22 24.52 -12.53
C SER A 109 4.42 24.43 -13.84
N ILE A 110 4.53 23.32 -14.56
CA ILE A 110 3.91 23.08 -15.87
C ILE A 110 2.39 22.83 -15.73
N LEU A 111 1.95 22.42 -14.53
CA LEU A 111 0.54 22.07 -14.30
C LEU A 111 -0.26 23.24 -13.71
N PRO A 112 -1.54 23.39 -14.12
CA PRO A 112 -2.47 24.34 -13.52
C PRO A 112 -2.55 24.19 -11.99
N ASP A 113 -2.67 25.31 -11.27
CA ASP A 113 -2.68 25.35 -9.79
C ASP A 113 -3.73 24.41 -9.17
N PHE A 114 -4.91 24.29 -9.78
CA PHE A 114 -5.96 23.37 -9.33
C PHE A 114 -5.51 21.90 -9.42
N ILE A 115 -4.86 21.50 -10.52
CA ILE A 115 -4.35 20.12 -10.68
C ILE A 115 -3.20 19.86 -9.70
N ARG A 116 -2.32 20.85 -9.55
CA ARG A 116 -1.14 20.78 -8.69
C ARG A 116 -1.52 20.61 -7.21
N THR A 117 -2.37 21.50 -6.70
CA THR A 117 -2.74 21.51 -5.28
C THR A 117 -3.79 20.45 -4.96
N PHE A 118 -4.80 20.27 -5.81
CA PHE A 118 -5.98 19.47 -5.49
C PHE A 118 -5.87 18.01 -5.93
N PHE A 119 -5.10 17.69 -6.97
CA PHE A 119 -4.89 16.29 -7.39
C PHE A 119 -3.53 15.77 -6.93
N ILE A 120 -2.44 16.47 -7.26
CA ILE A 120 -1.09 15.97 -6.96
C ILE A 120 -0.76 16.05 -5.47
N GLY A 121 -1.17 17.13 -4.80
CA GLY A 121 -1.06 17.24 -3.34
C GLY A 121 -1.75 16.07 -2.62
N ASN A 122 -2.98 15.76 -3.03
CA ASN A 122 -3.73 14.63 -2.49
C ASN A 122 -3.13 13.27 -2.83
N LEU A 123 -2.55 13.09 -4.03
CA LEU A 123 -1.78 11.88 -4.38
C LEU A 123 -0.57 11.69 -3.47
N SER A 124 0.27 12.72 -3.34
CA SER A 124 1.45 12.64 -2.48
C SER A 124 1.06 12.30 -1.03
N TYR A 125 0.05 13.00 -0.52
CA TYR A 125 -0.46 12.82 0.82
C TYR A 125 -1.07 11.44 1.09
N PHE A 126 -1.90 10.94 0.17
CA PHE A 126 -2.48 9.60 0.27
C PHE A 126 -1.38 8.54 0.32
N ASN A 127 -0.40 8.63 -0.58
CA ASN A 127 0.70 7.67 -0.62
C ASN A 127 1.53 7.72 0.68
N LEU A 128 1.78 8.89 1.24
CA LEU A 128 2.47 9.01 2.54
C LEU A 128 1.67 8.39 3.70
N SER A 129 0.35 8.59 3.70
CA SER A 129 -0.55 7.99 4.69
C SER A 129 -0.51 6.46 4.61
N MET A 130 -0.46 5.92 3.39
CA MET A 130 -0.29 4.49 3.17
C MET A 130 1.05 3.97 3.68
N VAL A 131 2.14 4.74 3.62
CA VAL A 131 3.42 4.37 4.26
C VAL A 131 3.22 4.17 5.76
N ILE A 132 2.62 5.15 6.44
CA ILE A 132 2.41 5.11 7.89
C ILE A 132 1.59 3.88 8.26
N LEU A 133 0.48 3.64 7.55
CA LEU A 133 -0.37 2.47 7.77
C LEU A 133 0.41 1.17 7.54
N MET A 134 1.19 1.07 6.47
CA MET A 134 1.94 -0.15 6.14
C MET A 134 3.07 -0.48 7.10
N LEU A 135 3.57 0.50 7.86
CA LEU A 135 4.56 0.31 8.90
C LEU A 135 3.98 -0.23 10.22
N ILE A 136 2.65 -0.17 10.40
CA ILE A 136 2.00 -0.74 11.58
C ILE A 136 2.20 -2.27 11.58
N PRO A 137 2.75 -2.87 12.65
CA PRO A 137 3.11 -4.28 12.71
C PRO A 137 1.89 -5.20 12.96
N ILE A 138 0.78 -4.98 12.25
CA ILE A 138 -0.48 -5.71 12.41
C ILE A 138 -0.88 -6.34 11.06
N PRO A 139 -1.01 -7.67 10.92
CA PRO A 139 -1.59 -8.29 9.72
C PRO A 139 -2.99 -7.72 9.47
N PRO A 140 -3.42 -7.46 8.22
CA PRO A 140 -2.80 -7.81 6.95
C PRO A 140 -1.74 -6.81 6.46
N LEU A 141 -1.33 -5.82 7.27
CA LEU A 141 -0.43 -4.77 6.81
C LEU A 141 0.97 -5.32 6.56
N SER A 142 1.70 -4.64 5.68
CA SER A 142 2.98 -5.09 5.14
C SER A 142 4.01 -5.40 6.23
N MET A 143 4.14 -4.55 7.26
CA MET A 143 5.08 -4.80 8.36
C MET A 143 4.64 -5.97 9.25
N GLY A 144 3.34 -6.14 9.51
CA GLY A 144 2.83 -7.33 10.19
C GLY A 144 3.20 -8.60 9.42
N ARG A 145 2.91 -8.62 8.11
CA ARG A 145 3.27 -9.74 7.22
C ARG A 145 4.77 -10.01 7.15
N LEU A 146 5.59 -8.96 7.15
CA LEU A 146 7.05 -9.07 7.21
C LEU A 146 7.50 -9.76 8.50
N LEU A 147 7.02 -9.29 9.66
CA LEU A 147 7.35 -9.89 10.95
C LEU A 147 6.94 -11.36 10.99
N PHE A 148 5.72 -11.66 10.56
CA PHE A 148 5.25 -13.04 10.53
C PHE A 148 6.03 -13.91 9.54
N SER A 149 6.46 -13.40 8.39
CA SER A 149 7.31 -14.16 7.46
C SER A 149 8.68 -14.53 8.07
N TYR A 150 9.18 -13.71 9.00
CA TYR A 150 10.40 -14.00 9.75
C TYR A 150 10.15 -15.03 10.87
N TYR A 151 9.14 -14.81 11.71
CA TYR A 151 8.91 -15.61 12.93
C TYR A 151 8.17 -16.94 12.71
N THR A 152 7.36 -17.05 11.66
CA THR A 152 6.41 -18.17 11.56
C THR A 152 7.11 -19.46 11.13
N LYS A 153 7.06 -20.54 11.91
CA LYS A 153 7.53 -21.88 11.48
C LYS A 153 6.54 -22.52 10.50
N VAL A 154 7.01 -23.49 9.70
CA VAL A 154 6.14 -24.28 8.80
C VAL A 154 4.98 -24.87 9.61
N GLY A 155 3.74 -24.69 9.14
CA GLY A 155 2.53 -25.24 9.80
C GLY A 155 1.65 -24.24 10.58
N MET A 156 2.04 -22.97 10.71
CA MET A 156 1.25 -21.93 11.40
C MET A 156 0.30 -21.13 10.47
N GLU A 157 0.09 -21.60 9.24
CA GLU A 157 -0.69 -20.88 8.21
C GLU A 157 -2.14 -20.58 8.62
N LEU A 158 -2.79 -21.51 9.33
CA LEU A 158 -4.17 -21.32 9.78
C LEU A 158 -4.28 -20.19 10.82
N LYS A 159 -3.30 -20.09 11.73
CA LYS A 159 -3.25 -19.01 12.73
C LYS A 159 -2.99 -17.66 12.07
N LEU A 160 -2.14 -17.63 11.04
CA LEU A 160 -1.91 -16.42 10.25
C LEU A 160 -3.18 -15.94 9.54
N ARG A 161 -3.95 -16.85 8.94
CA ARG A 161 -5.23 -16.47 8.30
C ARG A 161 -6.23 -15.90 9.30
N GLN A 162 -6.29 -16.45 10.50
CA GLN A 162 -7.14 -15.93 11.57
C GLN A 162 -6.67 -14.53 11.99
N LEU A 163 -5.36 -14.36 12.24
CA LEU A 163 -4.77 -13.06 12.55
C LEU A 163 -5.00 -12.03 11.45
N GLU A 164 -4.82 -12.41 10.19
CA GLU A 164 -5.13 -11.56 9.05
C GLU A 164 -6.59 -11.16 9.09
N PHE A 165 -7.53 -12.11 9.17
CA PHE A 165 -8.97 -11.85 9.24
C PHE A 165 -9.35 -10.87 10.36
N TYR A 166 -8.93 -11.14 11.60
CA TYR A 166 -9.19 -10.26 12.75
C TYR A 166 -8.53 -8.90 12.60
N GLY A 167 -7.35 -8.84 12.00
CA GLY A 167 -6.65 -7.60 11.68
C GLY A 167 -7.47 -6.66 10.82
N ASN A 168 -8.17 -7.15 9.79
CA ASN A 168 -9.05 -6.28 8.98
C ASN A 168 -10.29 -5.87 9.73
N LEU A 169 -10.89 -6.79 10.51
CA LEU A 169 -12.03 -6.40 11.35
C LEU A 169 -11.63 -5.29 12.31
N LEU A 170 -10.42 -5.35 12.88
CA LEU A 170 -9.87 -4.31 13.73
C LEU A 170 -9.65 -3.02 12.94
N LEU A 171 -9.05 -3.06 11.73
CA LEU A 171 -8.85 -1.86 10.91
C LEU A 171 -10.18 -1.20 10.50
N VAL A 172 -11.15 -1.99 10.07
CA VAL A 172 -12.50 -1.51 9.75
C VAL A 172 -13.16 -0.94 10.99
N GLY A 173 -13.08 -1.63 12.13
CA GLY A 173 -13.62 -1.17 13.40
C GLY A 173 -13.03 0.17 13.84
N ILE A 174 -11.71 0.35 13.68
CA ILE A 174 -11.02 1.61 13.96
C ILE A 174 -11.54 2.72 13.04
N ILE A 175 -11.66 2.48 11.73
CA ILE A 175 -12.19 3.46 10.77
C ILE A 175 -13.65 3.82 11.10
N LEU A 176 -14.48 2.84 11.46
CA LEU A 176 -15.87 3.12 11.82
C LEU A 176 -15.95 3.89 13.14
N ALA A 177 -15.16 3.51 14.15
CA ALA A 177 -15.11 4.21 15.42
C ALA A 177 -14.64 5.66 15.25
N SER A 178 -13.64 5.91 14.40
CA SER A 178 -13.16 7.27 14.13
C SER A 178 -14.24 8.16 13.51
N GLN A 179 -15.03 7.60 12.59
CA GLN A 179 -16.14 8.32 11.97
C GLN A 179 -17.28 8.57 12.97
N LEU A 180 -17.60 7.58 13.82
CA LEU A 180 -18.68 7.67 14.81
C LEU A 180 -18.36 8.62 15.97
N PHE A 181 -17.12 8.63 16.44
CA PHE A 181 -16.70 9.43 17.59
C PHE A 181 -15.98 10.73 17.19
N HIS A 182 -15.88 11.02 15.89
CA HIS A 182 -15.08 12.14 15.35
C HIS A 182 -13.64 12.16 15.90
N ILE A 183 -13.07 10.98 16.14
CA ILE A 183 -11.70 10.84 16.61
C ILE A 183 -10.78 10.81 15.39
N GLU A 184 -9.87 11.77 15.29
CA GLU A 184 -8.79 11.69 14.31
C GLU A 184 -7.80 10.58 14.71
N ILE A 185 -7.90 9.40 14.08
CA ILE A 185 -6.96 8.28 14.32
C ILE A 185 -5.53 8.72 14.00
N ILE A 186 -5.40 9.56 12.98
CA ILE A 186 -4.16 10.20 12.58
C ILE A 186 -4.51 11.68 12.54
N PRO A 187 -3.84 12.53 13.35
CA PRO A 187 -4.12 13.96 13.42
C PRO A 187 -3.59 14.61 12.13
N PHE A 188 -4.38 14.45 11.08
CA PHE A 188 -3.97 14.53 9.69
C PHE A 188 -3.67 15.96 9.26
N ASP A 189 -4.41 16.93 9.81
CA ASP A 189 -4.13 18.35 9.64
C ASP A 189 -2.87 18.77 10.38
N THR A 190 -2.64 18.21 11.57
CA THR A 190 -1.44 18.45 12.37
C THR A 190 -0.20 17.91 11.66
N LEU A 191 -0.25 16.67 11.15
CA LEU A 191 0.83 16.06 10.37
C LEU A 191 1.10 16.82 9.06
N ARG A 192 0.06 17.28 8.36
CA ARG A 192 0.21 18.10 7.16
C ARG A 192 0.94 19.40 7.47
N GLN A 193 0.55 20.11 8.53
CA GLN A 193 1.21 21.34 8.95
C GLN A 193 2.66 21.09 9.38
N GLU A 194 2.92 20.07 10.20
CA GLU A 194 4.27 19.72 10.64
C GLU A 194 5.18 19.32 9.47
N THR A 195 4.65 18.57 8.50
CA THR A 195 5.41 18.19 7.30
C THR A 195 5.75 19.41 6.46
N LEU A 196 4.81 20.34 6.26
CA LEU A 196 5.06 21.61 5.56
C LEU A 196 6.12 22.44 6.28
N ILE A 197 6.07 22.55 7.60
CA ILE A 197 7.08 23.23 8.43
C ILE A 197 8.44 22.57 8.29
N LEU A 198 8.49 21.24 8.31
CA LEU A 198 9.74 20.48 8.20
C LEU A 198 10.37 20.65 6.82
N LEU A 199 9.56 20.61 5.76
CA LEU A 199 9.96 20.85 4.38
C LEU A 199 10.45 22.30 4.17
N GLN A 200 9.83 23.28 4.82
CA GLN A 200 10.33 24.67 4.85
C GLN A 200 11.71 24.76 5.53
N LYS A 201 11.87 24.13 6.70
CA LYS A 201 13.13 24.17 7.46
C LYS A 201 14.31 23.57 6.69
N ILE A 202 14.09 22.53 5.89
CA ILE A 202 15.12 21.91 5.06
C ILE A 202 15.28 22.58 3.68
N GLY A 203 14.65 23.74 3.47
CA GLY A 203 14.78 24.53 2.24
C GLY A 203 14.11 23.93 1.01
N LEU A 204 13.33 22.86 1.19
CA LEU A 204 12.58 22.22 0.10
C LEU A 204 11.26 22.94 -0.18
N LEU A 205 10.80 23.83 0.72
CA LEU A 205 9.58 24.63 0.55
C LEU A 205 9.86 26.12 0.79
N LYS A 206 9.64 26.98 -0.21
CA LYS A 206 9.58 28.44 -0.12
C LYS A 206 8.14 28.84 -0.41
N ILE A 207 7.44 29.36 0.60
CA ILE A 207 6.13 30.01 0.46
C ILE A 207 6.39 31.50 0.20
#